data_AF-A0A534AB82-F1
#
_entry.id   AF-A0A534AB82-F1
#
_cell.length_a   1.000
_cell.length_b   1.000
_cell.length_c   1.000
_cell.angle_alpha   90.00
_cell.angle_beta   90.00
_cell.angle_gamma   90.00
#
_symmetry.space_group_name_H-M   'P 1'
#
loop_
_entity.id
_entity.type
_entity.pdbx_description
1 polymer ?
#
loop_
_entity_poly.entity_id
_entity_poly.type
_entity_poly.pdbx_seq_one_letter_code
_entity_poly.pdbx_strand_id
1 'polypeptide(L)'
;MTLGNAVGADGKVATPTTTFGAKDTIYAVIMSKTANPNTVVTARWTFQAGQLVKEDTQTLAGAGDNVTTLHISKPDGWPVGSYALDLVVDGKSVSTTPFTVK
;
A
#
# COMPACT_ATOMS: atom_id res chain seq x y z
N MET A 1 -0.52 -8.75 -1.17
CA MET A 1 -0.05 -7.35 -1.33
C MET A 1 1.47 -7.36 -1.32
N THR A 2 2.10 -6.50 -2.11
CA THR A 2 3.56 -6.41 -2.21
C THR A 2 3.97 -4.96 -2.09
N LEU A 3 4.98 -4.70 -1.26
CA LEU A 3 5.57 -3.38 -1.06
C LEU A 3 6.89 -3.26 -1.82
N GLY A 4 7.21 -2.06 -2.28
CA GLY A 4 8.54 -1.73 -2.79
C GLY A 4 8.69 -0.26 -3.13
N ASN A 5 9.90 0.15 -3.53
CA ASN A 5 10.23 1.56 -3.76
C ASN A 5 10.18 1.96 -5.25
N ALA A 6 9.89 1.01 -6.13
CA ALA A 6 9.71 1.22 -7.55
C ALA A 6 8.69 0.22 -8.12
N VAL A 7 7.95 0.65 -9.13
CA VAL A 7 7.04 -0.20 -9.90
C VAL A 7 7.49 -0.27 -11.36
N GLY A 8 7.31 -1.45 -11.98
CA GLY A 8 7.58 -1.69 -13.39
C GLY A 8 6.46 -1.20 -14.30
N ALA A 9 6.66 -1.30 -15.62
CA ALA A 9 5.68 -0.92 -16.63
C ALA A 9 4.37 -1.72 -16.56
N ASP A 10 4.38 -2.88 -15.90
CA ASP A 10 3.23 -3.73 -15.64
C ASP A 10 2.45 -3.35 -14.36
N GLY A 11 2.83 -2.26 -13.70
CA GLY A 11 2.24 -1.80 -12.45
C GLY A 11 2.57 -2.69 -11.24
N LYS A 12 3.54 -3.61 -11.36
CA LYS A 12 3.98 -4.44 -10.23
C LYS A 12 5.23 -3.86 -9.59
N VAL A 13 5.45 -4.21 -8.33
CA VAL A 13 6.70 -3.85 -7.65
C VAL A 13 7.87 -4.50 -8.37
N ALA A 14 8.84 -3.70 -8.81
CA ALA A 14 10.03 -4.19 -9.53
C ALA A 14 10.99 -4.92 -8.59
N THR A 15 11.16 -4.42 -7.37
CA THR A 15 11.98 -5.04 -6.33
C THR A 15 11.23 -5.01 -5.01
N PRO A 16 10.62 -6.14 -4.60
CA PRO A 16 9.92 -6.22 -3.33
C PRO A 16 10.84 -5.88 -2.16
N THR A 17 10.42 -4.94 -1.32
CA THR A 17 11.12 -4.57 -0.08
C THR A 17 10.13 -4.09 0.96
N THR A 18 10.47 -4.32 2.23
CA THR A 18 9.78 -3.78 3.41
C THR A 18 10.70 -2.86 4.21
N THR A 19 11.84 -2.46 3.62
CA THR A 19 12.75 -1.48 4.20
C THR A 19 12.97 -0.36 3.19
N PHE A 20 12.73 0.86 3.65
CA PHE A 20 12.72 2.07 2.83
C PHE A 20 13.69 3.10 3.40
N GLY A 21 14.28 3.91 2.52
CA GLY A 21 15.00 5.10 2.92
C GLY A 21 14.04 6.24 3.29
N ALA A 22 14.51 7.19 4.10
CA ALA A 22 13.72 8.37 4.48
C ALA A 22 13.17 9.19 3.29
N LYS A 23 13.77 9.11 2.09
CA LYS A 23 13.29 9.83 0.89
C LYS A 23 12.59 8.95 -0.15
N ASP A 24 12.41 7.66 0.13
CA ASP A 24 11.80 6.75 -0.81
C ASP A 24 10.30 7.05 -0.97
N THR A 25 9.80 6.84 -2.19
CA THR A 25 8.36 6.67 -2.39
C THR A 25 8.01 5.21 -2.12
N ILE A 26 6.99 4.99 -1.30
CA ILE A 26 6.59 3.66 -0.87
C ILE A 26 5.38 3.26 -1.71
N TYR A 27 5.55 2.25 -2.54
CA TYR A 27 4.49 1.68 -3.38
C TYR A 27 3.92 0.44 -2.73
N ALA A 28 2.60 0.30 -2.80
CA ALA A 28 1.86 -0.89 -2.47
C ALA A 28 1.08 -1.38 -3.69
N VAL A 29 1.39 -2.60 -4.12
CA VAL A 29 0.68 -3.28 -5.19
C VAL A 29 -0.24 -4.34 -4.59
N ILE A 30 -1.53 -4.20 -4.87
CA ILE A 30 -2.60 -5.08 -4.43
C ILE A 30 -3.09 -5.83 -5.66
N MET A 31 -2.92 -7.14 -5.64
CA MET A 31 -3.49 -8.02 -6.65
C MET A 31 -4.75 -8.63 -6.07
N SER A 32 -5.89 -8.21 -6.59
CA SER A 32 -7.19 -8.79 -6.25
C SER A 32 -7.53 -9.83 -7.30
N LYS A 33 -7.85 -11.05 -6.86
CA LYS A 33 -8.38 -12.09 -7.75
C LYS A 33 -9.89 -12.18 -7.57
N THR A 34 -10.61 -12.43 -8.66
CA THR A 34 -12.08 -12.61 -8.62
C THR A 34 -12.82 -11.49 -7.88
N ALA A 35 -12.38 -10.24 -8.00
CA ALA A 35 -13.02 -9.11 -7.32
C ALA A 35 -14.43 -8.88 -7.88
N ASN A 36 -15.35 -8.45 -7.03
CA ASN A 36 -16.67 -7.98 -7.45
C ASN A 36 -16.56 -6.55 -8.02
N PRO A 37 -17.46 -6.15 -8.94
CA PRO A 37 -17.54 -4.75 -9.32
C PRO A 37 -17.94 -3.92 -8.10
N ASN A 38 -17.40 -2.70 -7.99
CA ASN A 38 -17.61 -1.77 -6.88
C ASN A 38 -17.01 -2.19 -5.53
N THR A 39 -16.14 -3.20 -5.48
CA THR A 39 -15.36 -3.50 -4.26
C THR A 39 -14.57 -2.26 -3.83
N VAL A 40 -14.71 -1.87 -2.56
CA VAL A 40 -14.00 -0.73 -1.99
C VAL A 40 -12.71 -1.22 -1.34
N VAL A 41 -11.58 -0.68 -1.78
CA VAL A 41 -10.25 -0.99 -1.26
C VAL A 41 -9.68 0.25 -0.60
N THR A 42 -9.31 0.13 0.67
CA THR A 42 -8.70 1.20 1.45
C THR A 42 -7.32 0.76 1.92
N ALA A 43 -6.30 1.56 1.58
CA ALA A 43 -4.95 1.43 2.09
C ALA A 43 -4.73 2.41 3.24
N ARG A 44 -4.61 1.87 4.45
CA ARG A 44 -4.39 2.64 5.66
C ARG A 44 -2.95 2.50 6.14
N TRP A 45 -2.21 3.60 6.05
CA TRP A 45 -0.80 3.67 6.41
C TRP A 45 -0.66 4.23 7.81
N THR A 46 0.05 3.54 8.69
CA THR A 46 0.27 3.98 10.07
C THR A 46 1.75 3.97 10.44
N PHE A 47 2.12 4.85 11.37
CA PHE A 47 3.44 4.97 11.97
C PHE A 47 3.39 4.61 13.46
N GLN A 48 4.42 3.90 13.93
CA GLN A 48 4.57 3.47 15.32
C GLN A 48 3.30 2.76 15.84
N ALA A 49 2.85 3.08 17.04
CA ALA A 49 1.69 2.47 17.70
C ALA A 49 0.32 2.86 17.07
N GLY A 50 0.26 3.09 15.76
CA GLY A 50 -0.98 3.30 15.02
C GLY A 50 -1.29 4.74 14.64
N GLN A 51 -0.32 5.66 14.67
CA GLN A 51 -0.52 7.03 14.20
C GLN A 51 -0.85 7.00 12.69
N LEU A 52 -2.02 7.49 12.30
CA LEU A 52 -2.42 7.55 10.90
C LEU A 52 -1.50 8.49 10.11
N VAL A 53 -0.89 7.96 9.06
CA VAL A 53 -0.02 8.70 8.13
C VAL A 53 -0.82 9.15 6.92
N LYS A 54 -1.54 8.21 6.32
CA LYS A 54 -2.41 8.44 5.17
C LYS A 54 -3.45 7.34 5.11
N GLU A 55 -4.61 7.65 4.56
CA GLU A 55 -5.59 6.68 4.14
C GLU A 55 -5.97 6.99 2.69
N ASP A 56 -5.94 5.98 1.83
CA ASP A 56 -6.30 6.09 0.42
C ASP A 56 -7.40 5.08 0.11
N THR A 57 -8.53 5.54 -0.41
CA THR A 57 -9.67 4.67 -0.74
C THR A 57 -9.94 4.71 -2.23
N GLN A 58 -10.05 3.54 -2.83
CA GLN A 58 -10.33 3.35 -4.24
C GLN A 58 -11.43 2.30 -4.43
N THR A 59 -12.38 2.59 -5.32
CA THR A 59 -13.38 1.62 -5.77
C THR A 59 -12.89 0.93 -7.02
N LEU A 60 -12.92 -0.41 -7.05
CA LEU A 60 -12.59 -1.18 -8.25
C LEU A 60 -13.70 -1.05 -9.28
N ALA A 61 -13.34 -0.62 -10.49
CA ALA A 61 -14.30 -0.34 -11.57
C ALA A 61 -14.82 -1.62 -12.26
N GLY A 62 -14.09 -2.74 -12.18
CA GLY A 62 -14.38 -3.96 -12.93
C GLY A 62 -14.27 -5.22 -12.07
N ALA A 63 -15.05 -6.24 -12.45
CA ALA A 63 -14.97 -7.55 -11.84
C ALA A 63 -13.72 -8.31 -12.33
N GLY A 64 -13.28 -9.31 -11.56
CA GLY A 64 -12.18 -10.20 -11.93
C GLY A 64 -10.83 -9.80 -11.37
N ASP A 65 -9.76 -10.15 -12.10
CA ASP A 65 -8.40 -9.92 -11.65
C ASP A 65 -8.00 -8.47 -11.86
N ASN A 66 -7.66 -7.79 -10.77
CA ASN A 66 -7.29 -6.37 -10.76
C ASN A 66 -5.91 -6.19 -10.13
N VAL A 67 -5.13 -5.26 -10.68
CA VAL A 67 -3.89 -4.79 -10.08
C VAL A 67 -4.07 -3.32 -9.70
N THR A 68 -4.07 -3.05 -8.40
CA THR A 68 -4.17 -1.69 -7.86
C THR A 68 -2.81 -1.28 -7.30
N THR A 69 -2.28 -0.17 -7.79
CA THR A 69 -1.04 0.42 -7.28
C THR A 69 -1.36 1.68 -6.51
N LEU A 70 -1.01 1.69 -5.23
CA LEU A 70 -1.14 2.83 -4.33
C LEU A 70 0.25 3.26 -3.89
N HIS A 71 0.43 4.52 -3.55
CA HIS A 71 1.72 4.99 -3.06
C HIS A 71 1.60 6.15 -2.08
N ILE A 72 2.63 6.27 -1.26
CA ILE A 72 2.86 7.41 -0.40
C ILE A 72 4.26 7.97 -0.66
N SER A 73 4.35 9.29 -0.75
CA SER A 73 5.61 10.02 -0.89
C SER A 73 5.65 11.16 0.11
N LYS A 74 6.82 11.42 0.69
CA LYS A 74 7.02 12.50 1.65
C LYS A 74 8.28 13.30 1.28
N PRO A 75 8.15 14.41 0.52
CA PRO A 75 9.31 15.16 0.00
C PRO A 75 10.25 15.71 1.09
N ASP A 76 9.70 16.02 2.27
CA ASP A 76 10.43 16.45 3.46
C ASP A 76 11.09 15.30 4.23
N GLY A 77 10.82 14.05 3.82
CA GLY A 77 11.38 12.84 4.38
C GLY A 77 10.47 12.15 5.41
N TRP A 78 10.49 10.82 5.40
CA TRP A 78 9.81 9.96 6.35
C TRP A 78 10.50 9.96 7.71
N PRO A 79 9.74 10.07 8.82
CA PRO A 79 10.24 9.70 10.13
C PRO A 79 10.81 8.27 10.11
N VAL A 80 12.00 8.09 10.67
CA VAL A 80 12.60 6.76 10.82
C VAL A 80 11.80 5.97 11.85
N GLY A 81 11.52 4.71 11.55
CA GLY A 81 10.84 3.81 12.48
C GLY A 81 9.96 2.77 11.81
N SER A 82 9.10 2.18 12.63
CA SER A 82 8.19 1.11 12.22
C SER A 82 6.89 1.68 11.69
N TYR A 83 6.44 1.12 10.59
CA TYR A 83 5.18 1.45 9.93
C TYR A 83 4.38 0.18 9.65
N ALA A 84 3.10 0.36 9.38
CA ALA A 84 2.25 -0.71 8.87
C ALA A 84 1.36 -0.17 7.75
N LEU A 85 1.13 -1.02 6.74
CA LEU A 85 0.06 -0.84 5.78
C LEU A 85 -1.03 -1.88 6.09
N ASP A 86 -2.20 -1.38 6.46
CA ASP A 86 -3.41 -2.16 6.62
C ASP A 86 -4.28 -2.03 5.36
N LEU A 87 -4.52 -3.15 4.70
CA LEU A 87 -5.40 -3.26 3.55
C LEU A 87 -6.79 -3.63 4.04
N VAL A 88 -7.73 -2.73 3.81
CA VAL A 88 -9.13 -2.87 4.18
C VAL A 88 -9.94 -3.06 2.90
N VAL A 89 -10.76 -4.11 2.84
CA VAL A 89 -11.67 -4.38 1.71
C VAL A 89 -13.08 -4.43 2.24
N ASP A 90 -13.97 -3.63 1.66
CA ASP A 90 -15.36 -3.48 2.08
C ASP A 90 -15.51 -3.25 3.60
N GLY A 91 -14.65 -2.38 4.13
CA GLY A 91 -14.63 -2.00 5.55
C GLY A 91 -13.99 -3.02 6.49
N LYS A 92 -13.47 -4.15 5.99
CA LYS A 92 -12.80 -5.18 6.80
C LYS A 92 -11.30 -5.22 6.51
N SER A 93 -10.47 -5.16 7.54
CA SER A 93 -9.04 -5.45 7.39
C SER A 93 -8.86 -6.88 6.91
N VAL A 94 -8.18 -7.05 5.77
CA VAL A 94 -7.92 -8.35 5.16
C VAL A 94 -6.43 -8.69 5.15
N SER A 95 -5.54 -7.70 5.31
CA SER A 95 -4.10 -7.92 5.36
C SER A 95 -3.38 -6.74 5.99
N THR A 96 -2.48 -7.00 6.93
CA THR A 96 -1.58 -5.99 7.50
C THR A 96 -0.14 -6.36 7.17
N THR A 97 0.60 -5.44 6.57
CA THR A 97 2.02 -5.63 6.22
C THR A 97 2.88 -4.62 6.97
N PRO A 98 3.76 -5.06 7.89
CA PRO A 98 4.72 -4.19 8.55
C PRO A 98 5.87 -3.82 7.61
N PHE A 99 6.42 -2.61 7.76
CA PHE A 99 7.63 -2.16 7.09
C PHE A 99 8.42 -1.16 7.95
N THR A 100 9.67 -0.89 7.57
CA THR A 100 10.55 0.03 8.30
C THR A 100 11.08 1.11 7.37
N VAL A 101 11.13 2.34 7.87
CA VAL A 101 11.91 3.43 7.27
C VAL A 101 13.19 3.61 8.06
N LYS A 102 14.34 3.69 7.38
CA LYS A 102 15.66 3.90 7.98
C LYS A 102 16.49 4.94 7.22
#